data_AF-A0A944NEH1-F1
#
_entry.id   AF-A0A944NEH1-F1
#
_cell.length_a   1.000
_cell.length_b   1.000
_cell.length_c   1.000
_cell.angle_alpha   90.00
_cell.angle_beta   90.00
_cell.angle_gamma   90.00
#
_symmetry.space_group_name_H-M   'P 1'
#
loop_
_entity.id
_entity.type
_entity.pdbx_description
1 polymer ?
#
loop_
_entity_poly.entity_id
_entity_poly.type
_entity_poly.pdbx_seq_one_letter_code
_entity_poly.pdbx_strand_id
1 'polypeptide(L)'
;MDPKRKVIYLDQNKWIDLARAFHKRPDGEKFLEIFDKLRNGVEKKEIILPLDFSRFTETRKISNNGRRRRLATVMGNLSKAWTLAPQEKIINLEIRSALTQIYGELPSIDF
;
A
#
# COMPACT_ATOMS: atom_id res chain seq x y z
N MET A 1 12.26 12.67 -18.98
CA MET A 1 12.09 12.26 -17.57
C MET A 1 10.71 11.66 -17.46
N ASP A 2 10.58 10.49 -16.82
CA ASP A 2 9.26 9.91 -16.53
C ASP A 2 8.51 10.91 -15.63
N PRO A 3 7.24 11.27 -15.91
CA PRO A 3 6.52 12.25 -15.10
C PRO A 3 6.51 11.82 -13.63
N LYS A 4 6.74 12.78 -12.73
CA LYS A 4 6.80 12.52 -11.29
C LYS A 4 5.45 12.00 -10.81
N ARG A 5 5.39 10.72 -10.48
CA ARG A 5 4.18 10.05 -9.97
C ARG A 5 3.93 10.45 -8.52
N LYS A 6 2.68 10.66 -8.14
CA LYS A 6 2.28 10.86 -6.75
C LYS A 6 2.12 9.50 -6.07
N VAL A 7 2.88 9.26 -5.01
CA VAL A 7 2.70 8.07 -4.16
C VAL A 7 1.79 8.45 -3.01
N ILE A 8 0.62 7.81 -2.94
CA ILE A 8 -0.39 8.07 -1.88
C ILE A 8 -0.50 6.81 -1.04
N TYR A 9 -0.09 6.91 0.22
CA TYR A 9 -0.27 5.83 1.17
C TYR A 9 -1.68 5.88 1.77
N LEU A 10 -2.37 4.75 1.79
CA LEU A 10 -3.71 4.61 2.35
C LEU A 10 -3.69 3.67 3.55
N ASP A 11 -4.31 4.11 4.65
CA ASP A 11 -4.61 3.23 5.77
C ASP A 11 -5.71 2.21 5.43
N GLN A 12 -5.85 1.19 6.27
CA GLN A 12 -6.84 0.11 6.10
C GLN A 12 -8.29 0.61 6.05
N ASN A 13 -8.63 1.64 6.83
CA ASN A 13 -9.98 2.18 6.85
C ASN A 13 -10.31 2.85 5.52
N LYS A 14 -9.34 3.55 4.91
CA LYS A 14 -9.53 4.15 3.59
C LYS A 14 -9.71 3.08 2.52
N TRP A 15 -8.96 1.97 2.59
CA TRP A 15 -9.21 0.84 1.70
C TRP A 15 -10.60 0.22 1.87
N ILE A 16 -11.10 0.14 3.10
CA ILE A 16 -12.47 -0.33 3.38
C ILE A 16 -13.52 0.63 2.79
N ASP A 17 -13.32 1.93 2.94
CA ASP A 17 -14.21 2.95 2.39
C ASP A 17 -14.27 2.89 0.85
N LEU A 18 -13.12 2.76 0.20
CA LEU A 18 -13.05 2.55 -1.25
C LEU A 18 -13.68 1.21 -1.69
N ALA A 19 -13.52 0.15 -0.89
CA ALA A 19 -14.18 -1.12 -1.15
C ALA A 19 -15.70 -1.03 -0.99
N ARG A 20 -16.21 -0.22 -0.06
CA ARG A 20 -17.65 0.05 0.05
C ARG A 20 -18.18 0.77 -1.19
N ALA A 21 -17.47 1.79 -1.68
CA ALA A 21 -17.82 2.50 -2.90
C ALA A 21 -17.89 1.56 -4.11
N PHE A 22 -16.80 0.82 -4.37
CA PHE A 22 -16.71 -0.07 -5.53
C PHE A 22 -17.79 -1.17 -5.54
N HIS A 23 -18.11 -1.74 -4.38
CA HIS A 23 -19.11 -2.80 -4.24
C HIS A 23 -20.53 -2.29 -3.94
N LYS A 24 -20.79 -0.98 -4.07
CA LYS A 24 -22.09 -0.34 -3.80
C LYS A 24 -22.69 -0.74 -2.44
N ARG A 25 -21.86 -0.73 -1.40
CA ARG A 25 -22.26 -1.03 -0.02
C ARG A 25 -22.73 0.24 0.70
N PRO A 26 -23.53 0.10 1.78
CA PRO A 26 -23.89 1.23 2.63
C PRO A 26 -22.67 2.06 3.04
N ASP A 27 -22.87 3.38 3.12
CA ASP A 27 -21.85 4.42 3.36
C ASP A 27 -20.75 4.55 2.30
N GLY A 28 -20.81 3.79 1.20
CA GLY A 28 -19.84 3.83 0.11
C GLY A 28 -20.02 4.98 -0.87
N GLU A 29 -21.24 5.52 -1.00
CA GLU A 29 -21.60 6.50 -2.03
C GLU A 29 -20.74 7.77 -1.95
N LYS A 30 -20.50 8.26 -0.74
CA LYS A 30 -19.64 9.43 -0.47
C LYS A 30 -18.18 9.26 -0.91
N PHE A 31 -17.75 8.02 -1.20
CA PHE A 31 -16.40 7.71 -1.64
C PHE A 31 -16.30 7.34 -3.13
N LEU A 32 -17.41 7.37 -3.88
CA LEU A 32 -17.42 7.05 -5.32
C LEU A 32 -16.55 8.02 -6.13
N GLU A 33 -16.73 9.32 -5.90
CA GLU A 33 -15.98 10.34 -6.64
C GLU A 33 -14.46 10.20 -6.45
N ILE A 34 -14.01 10.00 -5.20
CA ILE A 34 -12.60 9.81 -4.91
C ILE A 34 -12.09 8.47 -5.45
N PHE A 35 -12.90 7.41 -5.41
CA PHE A 35 -12.56 6.12 -6.02
C PHE A 35 -12.29 6.27 -7.52
N ASP A 36 -13.18 6.95 -8.25
CA ASP A 36 -13.02 7.17 -9.70
C ASP A 36 -11.81 8.04 -10.02
N LYS A 37 -11.58 9.11 -9.24
CA LYS A 37 -10.37 9.95 -9.37
C LYS A 37 -9.08 9.14 -9.18
N LEU A 38 -9.03 8.31 -8.14
CA LEU A 38 -7.88 7.45 -7.86
C LEU A 38 -7.68 6.41 -8.96
N ARG A 39 -8.75 5.74 -9.41
CA ARG A 39 -8.69 4.77 -10.51
C ARG A 39 -8.14 5.41 -11.77
N ASN A 40 -8.67 6.56 -12.17
CA ASN A 40 -8.23 7.27 -13.38
C ASN A 40 -6.76 7.70 -13.27
N GLY A 41 -6.31 8.18 -12.10
CA GLY A 41 -4.91 8.55 -11.87
C GLY A 41 -3.96 7.34 -11.91
N VAL A 42 -4.39 6.19 -11.40
CA VAL A 42 -3.64 4.93 -11.50
C VAL A 42 -3.55 4.45 -12.94
N GLU A 43 -4.66 4.49 -13.70
CA GLU A 43 -4.70 4.09 -15.12
C GLU A 43 -3.80 4.96 -15.99
N LYS A 44 -3.73 6.27 -15.70
CA LYS A 44 -2.82 7.21 -16.35
C LYS A 44 -1.37 7.13 -15.86
N LYS A 45 -1.07 6.24 -14.90
CA LYS A 45 0.25 6.10 -14.24
C LYS A 45 0.72 7.37 -13.52
N GLU A 46 -0.21 8.23 -13.12
CA GLU A 46 0.06 9.47 -12.37
C GLU A 46 0.09 9.23 -10.85
N ILE A 47 -0.61 8.20 -10.39
CA ILE A 47 -0.74 7.85 -8.97
C ILE A 47 -0.24 6.41 -8.74
N ILE A 48 0.48 6.21 -7.64
CA ILE A 48 0.81 4.90 -7.07
C ILE A 48 0.14 4.78 -5.69
N LEU A 49 -0.55 3.67 -5.48
CA LEU A 49 -1.22 3.32 -4.21
C LEU A 49 -0.56 2.04 -3.65
N PRO A 50 0.59 2.14 -2.97
CA PRO A 50 1.32 0.95 -2.56
C PRO A 50 0.58 0.22 -1.44
N LEU A 51 0.68 -1.11 -1.47
CA LEU A 51 0.22 -1.97 -0.38
C LEU A 51 1.34 -2.18 0.65
N ASP A 52 0.93 -2.28 1.92
CA ASP A 52 1.80 -2.71 3.00
C ASP A 52 1.47 -4.17 3.37
N PHE A 53 2.49 -5.03 3.33
CA PHE A 53 2.38 -6.45 3.67
C PHE A 53 2.03 -6.72 5.13
N SER A 54 2.45 -5.84 6.06
CA SER A 54 2.23 -5.98 7.51
C SER A 54 0.75 -6.04 7.90
N ARG A 55 -0.16 -5.49 7.08
CA ARG A 55 -1.62 -5.48 7.32
C ARG A 55 -2.36 -6.66 6.69
N PHE A 56 -1.70 -7.46 5.87
CA PHE A 56 -2.29 -8.65 5.23
C PHE A 56 -2.54 -9.76 6.27
N THR A 57 -1.66 -9.88 7.27
CA THR A 57 -1.76 -10.84 8.38
C THR A 57 -2.92 -10.54 9.32
N GLU A 58 -3.22 -9.26 9.54
CA GLU A 58 -4.35 -8.81 10.37
C GLU A 58 -5.69 -9.01 9.64
N THR A 59 -5.72 -8.76 8.32
CA THR A 59 -6.89 -9.01 7.47
C THR A 59 -7.24 -10.51 7.40
N ARG A 60 -6.25 -11.42 7.52
CA ARG A 60 -6.50 -12.87 7.60
C ARG A 60 -7.26 -13.30 8.87
N LYS A 61 -7.26 -12.51 9.94
CA LYS A 61 -8.02 -12.79 11.18
C LYS A 61 -9.51 -12.48 11.07
N ILE A 62 -9.95 -11.75 10.03
CA ILE A 62 -11.36 -11.44 9.81
C ILE A 62 -12.08 -12.70 9.33
N SER A 63 -12.90 -13.35 10.17
CA SER A 63 -13.62 -14.59 9.86
C SER A 63 -14.49 -14.55 8.59
N ASN A 64 -14.92 -13.36 8.16
CA ASN A 64 -15.78 -13.18 6.99
C ASN A 64 -14.99 -13.19 5.66
N ASN A 65 -14.95 -14.36 5.03
CA ASN A 65 -14.37 -14.60 3.69
C ASN A 65 -14.81 -13.57 2.63
N GLY A 66 -16.10 -13.25 2.58
CA GLY A 66 -16.66 -12.33 1.58
C GLY A 66 -16.13 -10.91 1.73
N ARG A 67 -15.99 -10.42 2.98
CA ARG A 67 -15.41 -9.11 3.27
C ARG A 67 -13.95 -9.04 2.82
N ARG A 68 -13.16 -10.08 3.10
CA ARG A 68 -11.76 -10.17 2.69
C ARG A 68 -11.60 -10.14 1.18
N ARG A 69 -12.39 -10.95 0.45
CA ARG A 69 -12.33 -11.00 -1.03
C ARG A 69 -12.66 -9.65 -1.66
N ARG A 70 -13.69 -8.97 -1.18
CA ARG A 70 -14.08 -7.64 -1.68
C ARG A 70 -12.98 -6.59 -1.50
N LEU A 71 -12.35 -6.57 -0.32
CA LEU A 71 -11.24 -5.66 -0.02
C LEU A 71 -10.02 -5.95 -0.89
N ALA A 72 -9.61 -7.22 -0.98
CA ALA A 72 -8.47 -7.66 -1.77
C ALA A 72 -8.65 -7.33 -3.27
N THR A 73 -9.89 -7.43 -3.79
CA THR A 73 -10.21 -7.06 -5.18
C THR A 73 -9.90 -5.58 -5.42
N VAL A 74 -10.35 -4.69 -4.54
CA VAL A 74 -10.11 -3.25 -4.69
C VAL A 74 -8.63 -2.90 -4.52
N MET A 75 -7.97 -3.49 -3.52
CA MET A 75 -6.53 -3.32 -3.32
C MET A 75 -5.72 -3.75 -4.54
N GLY A 76 -6.02 -4.92 -5.13
CA GLY A 76 -5.34 -5.38 -6.35
C GLY A 76 -5.59 -4.47 -7.55
N ASN A 77 -6.84 -4.04 -7.74
CA ASN A 77 -7.23 -3.19 -8.88
C ASN A 77 -6.53 -1.83 -8.87
N LEU A 78 -6.42 -1.20 -7.69
CA LEU A 78 -5.88 0.15 -7.53
C LEU A 78 -4.37 0.17 -7.29
N SER A 79 -3.81 -0.81 -6.57
CA SER A 79 -2.36 -0.81 -6.30
C SER A 79 -1.51 -1.22 -7.49
N LYS A 80 -2.05 -2.01 -8.43
CA LYS A 80 -1.31 -2.60 -9.55
C LYS A 80 -0.02 -3.32 -9.10
N ALA A 81 -0.09 -4.03 -7.97
CA ALA A 81 1.02 -4.75 -7.35
C ALA A 81 2.20 -3.90 -6.85
N TRP A 82 2.04 -2.57 -6.77
CA TRP A 82 2.98 -1.74 -6.02
C TRP A 82 2.89 -2.05 -4.53
N THR A 83 4.04 -2.26 -3.90
CA THR A 83 4.15 -2.51 -2.47
C THR A 83 5.19 -1.59 -1.83
N LEU A 84 5.03 -1.32 -0.54
CA LEU A 84 6.11 -0.76 0.27
C LEU A 84 7.19 -1.82 0.49
N ALA A 85 8.43 -1.36 0.68
CA ALA A 85 9.51 -2.22 1.08
C ALA A 85 9.21 -2.87 2.45
N PRO A 86 9.52 -4.16 2.65
CA PRO A 86 9.38 -4.80 3.95
C PRO A 86 10.19 -4.08 5.03
N GLN A 87 9.65 -4.00 6.24
CA GLN A 87 10.31 -3.34 7.38
C GLN A 87 11.70 -3.93 7.65
N GLU A 88 11.83 -5.25 7.59
CA GLU A 88 13.12 -5.97 7.77
C GLU A 88 14.20 -5.43 6.82
N LYS A 89 13.85 -5.25 5.54
CA LYS A 89 14.78 -4.71 4.54
C LYS A 89 15.17 -3.26 4.83
N ILE A 90 14.22 -2.45 5.30
CA ILE A 90 14.48 -1.05 5.64
C ILE A 90 15.37 -0.95 6.88
N ILE A 91 15.05 -1.70 7.94
CA ILE A 91 15.84 -1.72 9.19
C ILE A 91 17.29 -2.13 8.90
N ASN A 92 17.50 -3.19 8.12
CA ASN A 92 18.85 -3.65 7.77
C ASN A 92 19.64 -2.58 7.02
N LEU A 93 18.99 -1.86 6.10
CA LEU A 93 19.60 -0.75 5.37
C LEU A 93 19.92 0.45 6.29
N GLU A 94 19.02 0.81 7.19
CA GLU A 94 19.21 1.92 8.13
C GLU A 94 20.34 1.64 9.13
N ILE A 95 20.39 0.43 9.70
CA ILE A 95 21.47 -0.01 10.58
C ILE A 95 22.81 0.06 9.85
N ARG A 96 22.87 -0.49 8.63
CA ARG A 96 24.09 -0.48 7.80
C ARG A 96 24.55 0.94 7.49
N SER A 97 23.61 1.84 7.14
CA SER A 97 23.91 3.24 6.89
C SER A 97 24.45 3.94 8.14
N ALA A 98 23.83 3.72 9.30
CA ALA A 98 24.27 4.32 10.57
C ALA A 98 25.66 3.83 10.98
N LEU A 99 25.94 2.53 10.88
CA LEU A 99 27.27 1.97 11.18
C LEU A 99 28.34 2.52 10.23
N THR A 100 28.03 2.62 8.93
CA THR A 100 28.97 3.19 7.95
C THR A 100 29.29 4.66 8.25
N GLN A 101 28.31 5.44 8.69
CA GLN A 101 28.52 6.85 9.08
C GLN A 101 29.41 6.99 10.32
N ILE A 102 29.36 6.05 11.26
CA ILE A 102 30.14 6.09 12.50
C ILE A 102 31.57 5.58 12.28
N TYR A 103 31.72 4.46 11.57
CA TYR A 103 33.01 3.75 11.46
C TYR A 103 33.76 4.02 10.15
N GLY A 104 33.11 4.64 9.15
CA GLY A 104 33.71 4.95 7.86
C GLY A 104 33.85 3.76 6.91
N GLU A 105 33.43 2.57 7.32
CA GLU A 105 33.47 1.35 6.52
C GLU A 105 32.16 0.56 6.63
N LEU A 106 31.90 -0.23 5.59
CA LEU A 106 30.73 -1.09 5.54
C LEU A 106 30.91 -2.26 6.52
N PRO A 107 29.97 -2.48 7.46
CA PRO A 107 30.07 -3.60 8.38
C PRO A 107 30.11 -4.93 7.61
N SER A 108 30.97 -5.85 8.03
CA SER A 108 31.13 -7.20 7.43
C SER A 108 29.97 -8.16 7.75
N ILE A 109 28.95 -7.68 8.47
CA ILE A 109 27.78 -8.44 8.85
C ILE A 109 26.71 -8.25 7.78
N ASP A 110 26.31 -9.35 7.14
CA ASP A 110 25.12 -9.40 6.31
C ASP A 110 23.89 -9.60 7.19
N PHE A 111 22.90 -8.71 7.04
CA PHE A 111 21.61 -8.72 7.74
C PHE A 111 20.47 -9.17 6.81
#